data_AF-A0A1E1V4H4-F1
#
_entry.id   AF-A0A1E1V4H4-F1
#
_cell.length_a   1.000
_cell.length_b   1.000
_cell.length_c   1.000
_cell.angle_alpha   90.00
_cell.angle_beta   90.00
_cell.angle_gamma   90.00
#
_symmetry.space_group_name_H-M   'P 1'
#
loop_
_entity.id
_entity.type
_entity.pdbx_description
1 polymer ?
#
loop_
_entity_poly.entity_id
_entity_poly.type
_entity_poly.pdbx_seq_one_letter_code
_entity_poly.pdbx_strand_id
1 'polypeptide(L)'
;MRRYYATLTQLDSERIGALRALEKHQIEANTRESLLREEASRLVAERNALREERGALTERLAAKAAFEDQFNHLLVKLDNVSAQTLGVGARQEEAVARLGRQLGGDRAAPGGDGSAADLYLDLLEASLTGLLIEDGSQAPWTERKFDPSLRAIGRDWPEQAITMIGTARMRNLRMLTTQALEEGVPGDFIETGVWRGGACIYAKGIFKAYGAKDRKVFVADSFRGLPEPDASRNPADTGDTHHTYAQLAVSREVVAGNFRRYGLLDEQVVFLEGWFKDTLPVAPIDRLAVLRLDGDMYESTMDALHALYHKVSPGGFVIVDDYVLEPCARAIHDFREQQGIEAPMHPVDGAAVWWRVPV
;
A
#
# COMPACT_ATOMS: atom_id res chain seq x y z
N MET A 1 98.39 -42.67 7.75
CA MET A 1 97.58 -43.69 7.04
C MET A 1 96.32 -44.09 7.79
N ARG A 2 96.36 -44.77 8.96
CA ARG A 2 95.13 -45.23 9.66
C ARG A 2 94.18 -44.13 10.14
N ARG A 3 94.68 -42.98 10.63
CA ARG A 3 93.82 -41.84 11.01
C ARG A 3 93.11 -41.20 9.82
N TYR A 4 93.75 -41.13 8.65
CA TYR A 4 93.19 -40.52 7.44
C TYR A 4 92.03 -41.34 6.86
N TYR A 5 92.14 -42.68 6.87
CA TYR A 5 91.08 -43.59 6.44
C TYR A 5 89.86 -43.57 7.37
N ALA A 6 90.06 -43.42 8.69
CA ALA A 6 88.98 -43.33 9.67
C ALA A 6 88.15 -42.03 9.50
N THR A 7 88.83 -40.91 9.22
CA THR A 7 88.14 -39.62 8.97
C THR A 7 87.38 -39.63 7.64
N LEU A 8 87.91 -40.26 6.59
CA LEU A 8 87.22 -40.42 5.30
C LEU A 8 85.97 -41.30 5.41
N THR A 9 86.05 -42.42 6.14
CA THR A 9 84.88 -43.30 6.36
C THR A 9 83.80 -42.64 7.23
N GLN A 10 84.19 -41.80 8.19
CA GLN A 10 83.25 -41.05 9.00
C GLN A 10 82.55 -39.94 8.19
N LEU A 11 83.29 -39.22 7.35
CA LEU A 11 82.74 -38.23 6.42
C LEU A 11 81.78 -38.85 5.40
N ASP A 12 82.11 -40.03 4.84
CA ASP A 12 81.22 -40.76 3.93
C ASP A 12 79.95 -41.26 4.65
N SER A 13 80.08 -41.73 5.89
CA SER A 13 78.94 -42.12 6.75
C SER A 13 77.99 -40.95 7.00
N GLU A 14 78.51 -39.79 7.40
CA GLU A 14 77.71 -38.59 7.66
C GLU A 14 77.02 -38.08 6.38
N ARG A 15 77.72 -38.13 5.24
CA ARG A 15 77.18 -37.72 3.94
C ARG A 15 76.09 -38.65 3.44
N ILE A 16 76.24 -39.96 3.65
CA ILE A 16 75.20 -40.97 3.37
C ILE A 16 73.99 -40.78 4.29
N GLY A 17 74.22 -40.46 5.57
CA GLY A 17 73.15 -40.13 6.53
C GLY A 17 72.34 -38.90 6.10
N ALA A 18 73.01 -37.83 5.68
CA ALA A 18 72.37 -36.61 5.18
C ALA A 18 71.57 -36.85 3.89
N LEU A 19 72.09 -37.65 2.96
CA LEU A 19 71.38 -38.01 1.72
C LEU A 19 70.10 -38.81 2.00
N ARG A 20 70.15 -39.78 2.93
CA ARG A 20 68.95 -40.54 3.34
C ARG A 20 67.90 -39.67 4.03
N ALA A 21 68.32 -38.68 4.82
CA ALA A 21 67.41 -37.72 5.45
C ALA A 21 66.73 -36.80 4.43
N LEU A 22 67.47 -36.34 3.41
CA LEU A 22 66.93 -35.58 2.28
C LEU A 22 65.94 -36.38 1.45
N GLU A 23 66.26 -37.64 1.16
CA GLU A 23 65.36 -38.56 0.43
C GLU A 23 64.07 -38.81 1.22
N LYS A 24 64.16 -39.03 2.53
CA LYS A 24 62.99 -39.15 3.41
C LYS A 24 62.12 -37.89 3.41
N HIS A 25 62.73 -36.71 3.53
CA HIS A 25 62.01 -35.43 3.45
C HIS A 25 61.34 -35.22 2.10
N GLN A 26 61.99 -35.61 0.99
CA GLN A 26 61.41 -35.50 -0.34
C GLN A 26 60.18 -36.43 -0.51
N ILE A 27 60.24 -37.65 0.03
CA ILE A 27 59.12 -38.59 0.02
C ILE A 27 57.95 -38.06 0.85
N GLU A 28 58.21 -37.52 2.04
CA GLU A 28 57.19 -36.90 2.89
C GLU A 28 56.54 -35.67 2.21
N ALA A 29 57.34 -34.82 1.55
CA ALA A 29 56.86 -33.67 0.81
C ALA A 29 55.96 -34.08 -0.38
N ASN A 30 56.39 -35.06 -1.17
CA ASN A 30 55.60 -35.58 -2.29
C ASN A 30 54.28 -36.23 -1.83
N THR A 31 54.30 -36.92 -0.68
CA THR A 31 53.11 -37.54 -0.08
C THR A 31 52.12 -36.47 0.38
N ARG A 32 52.62 -35.41 1.03
CA ARG A 32 51.81 -34.27 1.46
C ARG A 32 51.20 -33.52 0.28
N GLU A 33 51.95 -33.33 -0.80
CA GLU A 33 51.44 -32.70 -2.02
C GLU A 33 50.36 -33.55 -2.69
N SER A 34 50.51 -34.87 -2.70
CA SER A 34 49.49 -35.80 -3.20
C SER A 34 48.18 -35.70 -2.40
N LEU A 35 48.28 -35.69 -1.06
CA LEU A 35 47.12 -35.54 -0.18
C LEU A 35 46.41 -34.20 -0.38
N LEU A 36 47.16 -33.10 -0.51
CA LEU A 36 46.60 -31.78 -0.79
C LEU A 36 45.90 -31.71 -2.15
N ARG A 37 46.43 -32.40 -3.17
CA ARG A 37 45.79 -32.49 -4.49
C ARG A 37 44.48 -33.28 -4.44
N GLU A 38 44.44 -34.39 -3.69
CA GLU A 38 43.22 -35.17 -3.47
C GLU A 38 42.16 -34.35 -2.71
N GLU A 39 42.57 -33.64 -1.65
CA GLU A 39 41.69 -32.78 -0.87
C GLU A 39 41.17 -31.60 -1.69
N ALA A 40 42.02 -30.95 -2.50
CA ALA A 40 41.60 -29.90 -3.42
C ALA A 40 40.62 -30.42 -4.47
N SER A 41 40.85 -31.61 -5.03
CA SER A 41 39.93 -32.25 -5.98
C SER A 41 38.57 -32.55 -5.32
N ARG A 42 38.57 -33.00 -4.07
CA ARG A 42 37.35 -33.24 -3.29
C ARG A 42 36.58 -31.95 -3.05
N LEU A 43 37.26 -30.88 -2.62
CA LEU A 43 36.64 -29.57 -2.39
C LEU A 43 36.08 -28.94 -3.67
N VAL A 44 36.74 -29.15 -4.81
CA VAL A 44 36.22 -28.71 -6.12
C VAL A 44 34.95 -29.46 -6.49
N ALA A 45 34.90 -30.77 -6.25
CA ALA A 45 33.70 -31.57 -6.49
C ALA A 45 32.53 -31.13 -5.59
N GLU A 46 32.79 -30.92 -4.30
CA GLU A 46 31.80 -30.44 -3.32
C GLU A 46 31.25 -29.05 -3.68
N ARG A 47 32.14 -28.12 -4.06
CA ARG A 47 31.74 -26.79 -4.54
C ARG A 47 30.86 -26.86 -5.78
N ASN A 48 31.16 -27.77 -6.72
CA ASN A 48 30.36 -27.92 -7.93
C ASN A 48 28.97 -28.50 -7.61
N ALA A 49 28.87 -29.48 -6.72
CA ALA A 49 27.59 -30.03 -6.25
C ALA A 49 26.72 -28.95 -5.58
N LEU A 50 27.30 -28.13 -4.70
CA LEU A 50 26.59 -27.02 -4.05
C LEU A 50 26.12 -25.95 -5.07
N ARG A 51 26.86 -25.73 -6.16
CA ARG A 51 26.44 -24.82 -7.22
C ARG A 51 25.23 -25.36 -8.00
N GLU A 52 25.21 -26.65 -8.28
CA GLU A 52 24.07 -27.31 -8.92
C GLU A 52 22.83 -27.26 -8.01
N GLU A 53 22.99 -27.57 -6.72
CA GLU A 53 21.91 -27.49 -5.74
C GLU A 53 21.35 -26.06 -5.61
N ARG A 54 22.23 -25.05 -5.56
CA ARG A 54 21.82 -23.63 -5.57
C ARG A 54 21.08 -23.27 -6.86
N GLY A 55 21.50 -23.79 -8.01
CA GLY A 55 20.81 -23.59 -9.28
C GLY A 55 19.38 -24.15 -9.25
N ALA A 56 19.24 -25.39 -8.81
CA ALA A 56 17.93 -26.03 -8.64
C ALA A 56 17.03 -25.29 -7.62
N LEU A 57 17.60 -24.77 -6.53
CA LEU A 57 16.87 -23.97 -5.55
C LEU A 57 16.39 -22.64 -6.15
N THR A 58 17.22 -22.01 -6.98
CA THR A 58 16.89 -20.75 -7.67
C THR A 58 15.75 -20.95 -8.67
N GLU A 59 15.77 -22.04 -9.44
CA GLU A 59 14.66 -22.39 -10.33
C GLU A 59 13.35 -22.66 -9.58
N ARG A 60 13.42 -23.37 -8.44
CA ARG A 60 12.25 -23.59 -7.57
C ARG A 60 11.70 -22.28 -6.99
N LEU A 61 12.57 -21.36 -6.58
CA LEU A 61 12.19 -20.02 -6.13
C LEU A 61 11.51 -19.21 -7.24
N ALA A 62 12.05 -19.25 -8.47
CA ALA A 62 11.44 -18.59 -9.62
C ALA A 62 10.07 -19.19 -9.97
N ALA A 63 9.93 -20.51 -9.93
CA ALA A 63 8.65 -21.19 -10.13
C ALA A 63 7.63 -20.84 -9.03
N LYS A 64 8.07 -20.73 -7.78
CA LYS A 64 7.23 -20.27 -6.66
C LYS A 64 6.77 -18.83 -6.88
N ALA A 65 7.67 -17.93 -7.27
CA ALA A 65 7.33 -16.53 -7.56
C ALA A 65 6.33 -16.42 -8.73
N ALA A 66 6.52 -17.20 -9.80
CA ALA A 66 5.57 -17.25 -10.91
C ALA A 66 4.19 -17.80 -10.50
N PHE A 67 4.16 -18.80 -9.61
CA PHE A 67 2.91 -19.31 -9.05
C PHE A 67 2.23 -18.29 -8.13
N GLU A 68 2.99 -17.60 -7.28
CA GLU A 68 2.50 -16.50 -6.43
C GLU A 68 1.90 -15.38 -7.30
N ASP A 69 2.53 -15.03 -8.42
CA ASP A 69 2.01 -14.05 -9.36
C ASP A 69 0.69 -14.50 -10.02
N GLN A 70 0.63 -15.76 -10.48
CA GLN A 70 -0.62 -16.35 -11.00
C GLN A 70 -1.73 -16.40 -9.96
N PHE A 71 -1.38 -16.74 -8.71
CA PHE A 71 -2.31 -16.79 -7.59
C PHE A 71 -2.80 -15.39 -7.23
N ASN A 72 -1.91 -14.40 -7.17
CA ASN A 72 -2.26 -13.00 -6.97
C ASN A 72 -3.17 -12.47 -8.07
N HIS A 73 -2.92 -12.83 -9.33
CA HIS A 73 -3.80 -12.48 -10.44
C HIS A 73 -5.20 -13.13 -10.30
N LEU A 74 -5.26 -14.35 -9.77
CA LEU A 74 -6.53 -15.02 -9.47
C LEU A 74 -7.26 -14.37 -8.28
N LEU A 75 -6.54 -13.97 -7.24
CA LEU A 75 -7.08 -13.21 -6.11
C LEU A 75 -7.63 -11.87 -6.57
N VAL A 76 -6.90 -11.12 -7.40
CA VAL A 76 -7.38 -9.87 -8.02
C VAL A 76 -8.66 -10.11 -8.82
N LYS A 77 -8.77 -11.23 -9.56
CA LYS A 77 -10.02 -11.59 -10.25
C LYS A 77 -11.15 -11.90 -9.26
N LEU A 78 -10.86 -12.60 -8.17
CA LEU A 78 -11.84 -12.93 -7.13
C LEU A 78 -12.32 -11.67 -6.38
N ASP A 79 -11.40 -10.76 -6.06
CA ASP A 79 -11.67 -9.45 -5.46
C ASP A 79 -12.49 -8.60 -6.41
N ASN A 80 -12.19 -8.61 -7.71
CA ASN A 80 -13.01 -7.96 -8.73
C ASN A 80 -14.43 -8.50 -8.77
N VAL A 81 -14.60 -9.83 -8.74
CA VAL A 81 -15.94 -10.45 -8.70
C VAL A 81 -16.65 -10.11 -7.39
N SER A 82 -15.94 -10.12 -6.26
CA SER A 82 -16.47 -9.73 -4.96
C SER A 82 -16.89 -8.27 -4.93
N ALA A 83 -16.05 -7.34 -5.42
CA ALA A 83 -16.32 -5.91 -5.51
C ALA A 83 -17.46 -5.60 -6.50
N GLN A 84 -17.56 -6.33 -7.61
CA GLN A 84 -18.71 -6.23 -8.51
C GLN A 84 -19.99 -6.72 -7.83
N THR A 85 -19.92 -7.82 -7.08
CA THR A 85 -21.06 -8.38 -6.35
C THR A 85 -21.50 -7.47 -5.21
N LEU A 86 -20.55 -6.97 -4.41
CA LEU A 86 -20.78 -5.98 -3.35
C LEU A 86 -21.28 -4.65 -3.93
N GLY A 87 -20.73 -4.20 -5.06
CA GLY A 87 -21.19 -3.00 -5.76
C GLY A 87 -22.54 -3.16 -6.47
N VAL A 88 -22.96 -4.38 -6.78
CA VAL A 88 -24.35 -4.70 -7.19
C VAL A 88 -25.26 -4.74 -5.96
N GLY A 89 -24.80 -5.34 -4.86
CA GLY A 89 -25.51 -5.36 -3.57
C GLY A 89 -25.77 -3.95 -3.03
N ALA A 90 -24.75 -3.08 -3.01
CA ALA A 90 -24.87 -1.69 -2.61
C ALA A 90 -25.83 -0.92 -3.52
N ARG A 91 -25.80 -1.15 -4.84
CA ARG A 91 -26.78 -0.57 -5.78
C ARG A 91 -28.20 -1.08 -5.54
N GLN A 92 -28.36 -2.34 -5.16
CA GLN A 92 -29.66 -2.93 -4.82
C GLN A 92 -30.18 -2.42 -3.48
N GLU A 93 -29.34 -2.32 -2.45
CA GLU A 93 -29.68 -1.75 -1.14
C GLU A 93 -30.02 -0.27 -1.26
N GLU A 94 -29.26 0.50 -2.04
CA GLU A 94 -29.56 1.90 -2.32
C GLU A 94 -30.87 2.03 -3.11
N ALA A 95 -31.10 1.18 -4.12
CA ALA A 95 -32.37 1.16 -4.87
C ALA A 95 -33.56 0.78 -3.96
N VAL A 96 -33.40 -0.19 -3.06
CA VAL A 96 -34.41 -0.61 -2.08
C VAL A 96 -34.66 0.50 -1.06
N ALA A 97 -33.62 1.17 -0.58
CA ALA A 97 -33.73 2.31 0.32
C ALA A 97 -34.41 3.51 -0.36
N ARG A 98 -34.07 3.80 -1.62
CA ARG A 98 -34.74 4.81 -2.46
C ARG A 98 -36.23 4.47 -2.65
N LEU A 99 -36.56 3.21 -2.96
CA LEU A 99 -37.95 2.73 -3.09
C LEU A 99 -38.71 2.80 -1.76
N GLY A 100 -38.08 2.38 -0.65
CA GLY A 100 -38.66 2.49 0.69
C GLY A 100 -38.99 3.94 1.06
N ARG A 101 -38.13 4.89 0.71
CA ARG A 101 -38.37 6.34 0.90
C ARG A 101 -39.50 6.88 0.02
N GLN A 102 -39.57 6.47 -1.26
CA GLN A 102 -40.69 6.83 -2.14
C GLN A 102 -42.04 6.30 -1.66
N LEU A 103 -42.06 5.10 -1.06
CA LEU A 103 -43.26 4.47 -0.52
C LEU A 103 -43.64 4.99 0.88
N GLY A 104 -42.69 5.56 1.63
CA GLY A 104 -42.85 6.04 3.01
C GLY A 104 -43.50 7.43 3.18
N GLY A 105 -43.78 8.15 2.09
CA GLY A 105 -44.56 9.40 2.14
C GLY A 105 -43.81 10.64 2.63
N ASP A 106 -42.49 10.58 2.83
CA ASP A 106 -41.68 11.79 3.01
C ASP A 106 -41.69 12.59 1.70
N ARG A 107 -42.11 13.85 1.79
CA ARG A 107 -42.22 14.74 0.65
C ARG A 107 -40.89 14.75 -0.11
N ALA A 108 -40.96 14.27 -1.35
CA ALA A 108 -39.88 14.30 -2.31
C ALA A 108 -39.13 15.63 -2.27
N ALA A 109 -37.83 15.56 -1.97
CA ALA A 109 -36.88 16.46 -2.62
C ALA A 109 -37.06 16.26 -4.15
N PRO A 110 -37.06 17.33 -4.95
CA PRO A 110 -37.42 17.23 -6.35
C PRO A 110 -36.34 16.45 -7.10
N GLY A 111 -36.67 15.26 -7.61
CA GLY A 111 -35.75 14.48 -8.43
C GLY A 111 -36.43 13.27 -9.05
N GLY A 112 -36.82 13.39 -10.32
CA GLY A 112 -37.21 12.27 -11.17
C GLY A 112 -36.06 11.27 -11.36
N ASP A 113 -36.46 10.05 -11.72
CA ASP A 113 -35.74 9.07 -12.55
C ASP A 113 -34.35 9.54 -13.04
N GLY A 114 -33.31 9.21 -12.27
CA GLY A 114 -31.91 9.58 -12.52
C GLY A 114 -31.65 11.07 -12.43
N SER A 115 -31.54 11.61 -11.21
CA SER A 115 -31.40 13.06 -10.99
C SER A 115 -30.18 13.63 -11.73
N ALA A 116 -30.24 14.90 -12.16
CA ALA A 116 -29.08 15.58 -12.77
C ALA A 116 -27.83 15.57 -11.87
N ALA A 117 -28.03 15.47 -10.55
CA ALA A 117 -26.97 15.25 -9.57
C ALA A 117 -26.31 13.88 -9.75
N ASP A 118 -27.08 12.80 -9.95
CA ASP A 118 -26.52 11.46 -10.21
C ASP A 118 -25.69 11.44 -11.49
N LEU A 119 -26.19 12.03 -12.59
CA LEU A 119 -25.44 12.14 -13.85
C LEU A 119 -24.13 12.93 -13.70
N TYR A 120 -24.17 14.02 -12.92
CA TYR A 120 -22.98 14.81 -12.61
C TYR A 120 -21.95 14.00 -11.82
N LEU A 121 -22.38 13.28 -10.78
CA LEU A 121 -21.48 12.50 -9.94
C LEU A 121 -20.90 11.30 -10.68
N ASP A 122 -21.68 10.63 -11.53
CA ASP A 122 -21.20 9.53 -12.37
C ASP A 122 -20.12 10.01 -13.37
N LEU A 123 -20.35 11.15 -14.02
CA LEU A 123 -19.38 11.76 -14.93
C LEU A 123 -18.12 12.23 -14.17
N LEU A 124 -18.29 12.83 -12.99
CA LEU A 124 -17.20 13.28 -12.16
C LEU A 124 -16.31 12.09 -11.73
N GLU A 125 -16.90 11.01 -11.22
CA GLU A 125 -16.20 9.77 -10.90
C GLU A 125 -15.38 9.26 -12.10
N ALA A 126 -16.03 9.08 -13.25
CA ALA A 126 -15.37 8.56 -14.45
C ALA A 126 -14.21 9.44 -14.93
N SER A 127 -14.32 10.75 -14.77
CA SER A 127 -13.24 11.68 -15.11
C SER A 127 -12.07 11.60 -14.13
N LEU A 128 -12.35 11.48 -12.82
CA LEU A 128 -11.34 11.46 -11.78
C LEU A 128 -10.54 10.16 -11.79
N THR A 129 -11.20 9.05 -12.10
CA THR A 129 -10.58 7.72 -12.22
C THR A 129 -9.98 7.47 -13.60
N GLY A 130 -10.05 8.43 -14.54
CA GLY A 130 -9.46 8.29 -15.88
C GLY A 130 -10.17 7.27 -16.78
N LEU A 131 -11.38 6.85 -16.44
CA LEU A 131 -12.17 5.91 -17.26
C LEU A 131 -12.57 6.50 -18.61
N LEU A 132 -12.81 7.81 -18.68
CA LEU A 132 -13.22 8.47 -19.92
C LEU A 132 -12.15 8.46 -21.02
N ILE A 133 -10.89 8.33 -20.63
CA ILE A 133 -9.74 8.39 -21.53
C ILE A 133 -8.97 7.06 -21.57
N GLU A 134 -9.47 6.02 -20.89
CA GLU A 134 -8.77 4.75 -20.72
C GLU A 134 -7.31 4.97 -20.28
N ASP A 135 -7.14 5.75 -19.20
CA ASP A 135 -5.82 6.18 -18.75
C ASP A 135 -4.95 4.99 -18.35
N GLY A 136 -3.72 4.93 -18.87
CA GLY A 136 -2.75 3.88 -18.58
C GLY A 136 -2.32 3.86 -17.12
N SER A 137 -1.55 2.83 -16.77
CA SER A 137 -0.95 2.71 -15.44
C SER A 137 0.54 3.08 -15.45
N GLN A 138 0.99 3.75 -14.40
CA GLN A 138 2.41 3.99 -14.10
C GLN A 138 2.93 3.11 -12.96
N ALA A 139 2.11 2.19 -12.43
CA ALA A 139 2.53 1.29 -11.36
C ALA A 139 3.66 0.36 -11.84
N PRO A 140 4.72 0.13 -11.03
CA PRO A 140 5.85 -0.72 -11.40
C PRO A 140 5.49 -2.18 -11.75
N TRP A 141 4.37 -2.69 -11.23
CA TRP A 141 3.92 -4.08 -11.38
C TRP A 141 2.89 -4.30 -12.49
N THR A 142 2.60 -3.28 -13.31
CA THR A 142 1.60 -3.38 -14.39
C THR A 142 2.25 -3.33 -15.77
N GLU A 143 1.51 -3.74 -16.82
CA GLU A 143 1.95 -3.61 -18.22
C GLU A 143 1.95 -2.16 -18.74
N ARG A 144 1.71 -1.17 -17.87
CA ARG A 144 1.52 0.25 -18.23
C ARG A 144 0.43 0.52 -19.26
N LYS A 145 -0.58 -0.34 -19.30
CA LYS A 145 -1.80 -0.17 -20.10
C LYS A 145 -2.98 0.05 -19.16
N PHE A 146 -4.07 0.58 -19.71
CA PHE A 146 -5.33 0.60 -19.01
C PHE A 146 -5.88 -0.82 -18.89
N ASP A 147 -6.17 -1.21 -17.66
CA ASP A 147 -6.92 -2.42 -17.34
C ASP A 147 -8.16 -2.02 -16.55
N PRO A 148 -9.37 -2.15 -17.11
CA PRO A 148 -10.60 -1.73 -16.44
C PRO A 148 -10.89 -2.55 -15.18
N SER A 149 -10.41 -3.79 -15.08
CA SER A 149 -10.54 -4.61 -13.87
C SER A 149 -9.62 -4.09 -12.77
N LEU A 150 -8.36 -3.76 -13.06
CA LEU A 150 -7.48 -3.15 -12.05
C LEU A 150 -7.98 -1.76 -11.62
N ARG A 151 -8.45 -0.94 -12.58
CA ARG A 151 -8.99 0.38 -12.28
C ARG A 151 -10.26 0.31 -11.45
N ALA A 152 -11.09 -0.72 -11.62
CA ALA A 152 -12.33 -0.86 -10.86
C ALA A 152 -12.07 -0.99 -9.35
N ILE A 153 -11.02 -1.70 -8.96
CA ILE A 153 -10.64 -1.96 -7.57
C ILE A 153 -9.38 -1.18 -7.12
N GLY A 154 -8.94 -0.20 -7.91
CA GLY A 154 -7.79 0.66 -7.60
C GLY A 154 -6.49 -0.09 -7.30
N ARG A 155 -6.19 -1.15 -8.09
CA ARG A 155 -4.95 -1.95 -7.98
C ARG A 155 -3.89 -1.52 -9.01
N ASP A 156 -4.07 -0.36 -9.60
CA ASP A 156 -3.13 0.28 -10.51
C ASP A 156 -2.88 1.73 -10.07
N TRP A 157 -1.76 2.32 -10.52
CA TRP A 157 -1.51 3.75 -10.35
C TRP A 157 -1.76 4.45 -11.66
N PRO A 158 -2.79 5.29 -11.82
CA PRO A 158 -3.09 5.92 -13.10
C PRO A 158 -2.00 6.93 -13.50
N GLU A 159 -1.66 6.98 -14.79
CA GLU A 159 -0.63 7.88 -15.31
C GLU A 159 -1.08 9.35 -15.20
N GLN A 160 -2.31 9.66 -15.59
CA GLN A 160 -2.87 11.01 -15.67
C GLN A 160 -4.06 11.25 -14.74
N ALA A 161 -4.81 10.20 -14.36
CA ALA A 161 -5.99 10.34 -13.52
C ALA A 161 -5.65 10.93 -12.14
N ILE A 162 -6.64 11.50 -11.49
CA ILE A 162 -6.46 12.38 -10.32
C ILE A 162 -6.76 11.64 -9.01
N THR A 163 -7.20 10.38 -9.09
CA THR A 163 -7.25 9.44 -7.96
C THR A 163 -6.83 8.03 -8.40
N MET A 164 -6.26 7.24 -7.49
CA MET A 164 -5.89 5.84 -7.72
C MET A 164 -6.80 4.84 -6.99
N ILE A 165 -7.81 5.32 -6.26
CA ILE A 165 -8.62 4.49 -5.35
C ILE A 165 -9.60 3.57 -6.10
N GLY A 166 -9.76 3.78 -7.41
CA GLY A 166 -10.67 3.01 -8.26
C GLY A 166 -12.16 3.32 -8.05
N THR A 167 -13.01 2.73 -8.90
CA THR A 167 -14.46 3.03 -8.86
C THR A 167 -15.17 2.44 -7.65
N ALA A 168 -14.74 1.29 -7.14
CA ALA A 168 -15.36 0.67 -5.97
C ALA A 168 -15.25 1.57 -4.73
N ARG A 169 -14.05 2.09 -4.43
CA ARG A 169 -13.84 3.00 -3.29
C ARG A 169 -14.42 4.40 -3.54
N MET A 170 -14.42 4.90 -4.77
CA MET A 170 -15.14 6.14 -5.11
C MET A 170 -16.64 6.01 -4.82
N ARG A 171 -17.27 4.90 -5.22
CA ARG A 171 -18.70 4.66 -4.96
C ARG A 171 -18.99 4.46 -3.47
N ASN A 172 -18.10 3.80 -2.74
CA ASN A 172 -18.19 3.72 -1.28
C ASN A 172 -18.14 5.12 -0.64
N LEU A 173 -17.18 5.96 -1.05
CA LEU A 173 -17.08 7.35 -0.59
C LEU A 173 -18.37 8.12 -0.89
N ARG A 174 -18.91 8.00 -2.11
CA ARG A 174 -20.20 8.61 -2.47
C ARG A 174 -21.32 8.14 -1.55
N MET A 175 -21.53 6.83 -1.46
CA MET A 175 -22.57 6.22 -0.63
C MET A 175 -22.53 6.74 0.82
N LEU A 176 -21.37 6.70 1.45
CA LEU A 176 -21.22 7.10 2.86
C LEU A 176 -21.36 8.62 3.04
N THR A 177 -20.84 9.41 2.11
CA THR A 177 -20.97 10.88 2.15
C THR A 177 -22.41 11.32 1.92
N THR A 178 -23.11 10.73 0.95
CA THR A 178 -24.54 11.03 0.70
C THR A 178 -25.40 10.56 1.86
N GLN A 179 -25.12 9.39 2.44
CA GLN A 179 -25.83 8.90 3.62
C GLN A 179 -25.65 9.84 4.81
N ALA A 180 -24.43 10.33 5.07
CA ALA A 180 -24.19 11.30 6.13
C ALA A 180 -24.96 12.63 5.93
N LEU A 181 -25.10 13.08 4.69
CA LEU A 181 -25.90 14.27 4.36
C LEU A 181 -27.39 14.03 4.55
N GLU A 182 -27.91 12.91 4.03
CA GLU A 182 -29.34 12.55 4.07
C GLU A 182 -29.82 12.30 5.50
N GLU A 183 -28.99 11.69 6.33
CA GLU A 183 -29.29 11.43 7.74
C GLU A 183 -28.96 12.62 8.67
N GLY A 184 -28.43 13.72 8.11
CA GLY A 184 -28.10 14.92 8.88
C GLY A 184 -26.98 14.72 9.90
N VAL A 185 -26.08 13.75 9.68
CA VAL A 185 -24.91 13.51 10.53
C VAL A 185 -24.03 14.76 10.53
N PRO A 186 -23.78 15.43 11.66
CA PRO A 186 -23.06 16.70 11.66
C PRO A 186 -21.57 16.50 11.39
N GLY A 187 -20.94 17.47 10.72
CA GLY A 187 -19.49 17.54 10.56
C GLY A 187 -18.98 17.58 9.12
N ASP A 188 -17.68 17.77 9.01
CA ASP A 188 -16.97 17.95 7.75
C ASP A 188 -16.54 16.60 7.14
N PHE A 189 -15.97 16.64 5.94
CA PHE A 189 -15.23 15.53 5.33
C PHE A 189 -13.73 15.79 5.49
N ILE A 190 -12.96 14.76 5.82
CA ILE A 190 -11.49 14.80 5.73
C ILE A 190 -10.94 13.53 5.07
N GLU A 191 -9.86 13.71 4.34
CA GLU A 191 -9.00 12.65 3.85
C GLU A 191 -7.56 12.91 4.30
N THR A 192 -6.89 11.89 4.84
CA THR A 192 -5.50 11.94 5.29
C THR A 192 -4.63 11.10 4.37
N GLY A 193 -4.01 11.77 3.40
CA GLY A 193 -3.31 11.18 2.26
C GLY A 193 -4.18 11.30 1.01
N VAL A 194 -3.84 12.25 0.14
CA VAL A 194 -4.73 12.71 -0.95
C VAL A 194 -4.14 12.51 -2.33
N TRP A 195 -2.82 12.32 -2.43
CA TRP A 195 -2.10 12.25 -3.71
C TRP A 195 -2.45 13.43 -4.64
N ARG A 196 -3.12 13.18 -5.77
CA ARG A 196 -3.56 14.20 -6.72
C ARG A 196 -4.89 14.88 -6.33
N GLY A 197 -5.55 14.41 -5.27
CA GLY A 197 -6.71 15.01 -4.61
C GLY A 197 -8.08 14.56 -5.12
N GLY A 198 -8.14 13.52 -5.96
CA GLY A 198 -9.37 13.18 -6.67
C GLY A 198 -10.52 12.75 -5.76
N ALA A 199 -10.25 12.04 -4.67
CA ALA A 199 -11.28 11.63 -3.71
C ALA A 199 -11.85 12.83 -2.93
N CYS A 200 -11.01 13.77 -2.47
CA CYS A 200 -11.47 15.05 -1.94
C CYS A 200 -12.25 15.91 -2.96
N ILE A 201 -11.82 15.94 -4.23
CA ILE A 201 -12.57 16.62 -5.31
C ILE A 201 -13.96 15.99 -5.44
N TYR A 202 -14.07 14.66 -5.33
CA TYR A 202 -15.34 13.97 -5.40
C TYR A 202 -16.24 14.28 -4.21
N ALA A 203 -15.71 14.27 -2.98
CA ALA A 203 -16.44 14.69 -1.78
C ALA A 203 -16.98 16.11 -1.93
N LYS A 204 -16.17 17.04 -2.46
CA LYS A 204 -16.60 18.42 -2.75
C LYS A 204 -17.67 18.49 -3.84
N GLY A 205 -17.56 17.66 -4.88
CA GLY A 205 -18.59 17.48 -5.90
C GLY A 205 -19.92 17.00 -5.32
N ILE A 206 -19.90 16.03 -4.40
CA ILE A 206 -21.08 15.54 -3.69
C ILE A 206 -21.74 16.66 -2.88
N PHE A 207 -20.97 17.43 -2.11
CA PHE A 207 -21.50 18.59 -1.38
C PHE A 207 -22.14 19.62 -2.32
N LYS A 208 -21.53 19.88 -3.47
CA LYS A 208 -22.11 20.79 -4.48
C LYS A 208 -23.41 20.25 -5.07
N ALA A 209 -23.47 18.96 -5.39
CA ALA A 209 -24.64 18.30 -5.97
C ALA A 209 -25.83 18.28 -5.00
N TYR A 210 -25.57 18.14 -3.70
CA TYR A 210 -26.57 18.13 -2.63
C TYR A 210 -26.83 19.53 -2.02
N GLY A 211 -26.11 20.57 -2.47
CA GLY A 211 -26.26 21.93 -1.97
C GLY A 211 -25.77 22.13 -0.52
N ALA A 212 -24.88 21.27 -0.02
CA ALA A 212 -24.30 21.36 1.32
C ALA A 212 -23.25 22.47 1.37
N LYS A 213 -23.63 23.64 1.91
CA LYS A 213 -22.77 24.85 2.00
C LYS A 213 -22.13 25.06 3.36
N ASP A 214 -22.57 24.31 4.36
CA ASP A 214 -22.19 24.42 5.78
C ASP A 214 -21.11 23.42 6.20
N ARG A 215 -20.52 22.70 5.24
CA ARG A 215 -19.51 21.66 5.47
C ARG A 215 -18.25 21.94 4.68
N LYS A 216 -17.11 21.51 5.20
CA LYS A 216 -15.80 21.63 4.57
C LYS A 216 -15.27 20.28 4.12
N VAL A 217 -14.38 20.32 3.14
CA VAL A 217 -13.52 19.22 2.70
C VAL A 217 -12.11 19.58 3.13
N PHE A 218 -11.60 18.87 4.12
CA PHE A 218 -10.22 18.98 4.56
C PHE A 218 -9.33 18.04 3.75
N VAL A 219 -8.30 18.61 3.15
CA VAL A 219 -7.34 17.97 2.25
C VAL A 219 -6.00 17.90 2.99
N ALA A 220 -5.76 16.81 3.72
CA ALA A 220 -4.59 16.68 4.59
C ALA A 220 -3.53 15.78 3.95
N ASP A 221 -2.36 16.34 3.68
CA ASP A 221 -1.25 15.63 3.05
C ASP A 221 0.09 16.32 3.37
N SER A 222 1.18 15.58 3.24
CA SER A 222 2.52 16.16 3.28
C SER A 222 2.79 17.02 2.04
N PHE A 223 2.10 16.74 0.94
CA PHE A 223 2.32 17.24 -0.42
C PHE A 223 3.73 16.99 -0.95
N ARG A 224 4.40 15.99 -0.38
CA ARG A 224 5.79 15.59 -0.70
C ARG A 224 6.01 14.08 -0.64
N GLY A 225 4.94 13.28 -0.67
CA GLY A 225 4.99 11.82 -0.60
C GLY A 225 5.07 11.29 0.82
N LEU A 226 5.37 10.01 0.97
CA LEU A 226 5.42 9.35 2.27
C LEU A 226 6.72 9.67 3.03
N PRO A 227 6.69 9.67 4.37
CA PRO A 227 7.89 9.81 5.18
C PRO A 227 8.78 8.57 5.06
N GLU A 228 10.09 8.73 5.25
CA GLU A 228 11.00 7.60 5.42
C GLU A 228 10.64 6.87 6.73
N PRO A 229 10.49 5.53 6.72
CA PRO A 229 10.07 4.80 7.91
C PRO A 229 11.13 4.86 9.00
N ASP A 230 10.72 5.26 10.21
CA ASP A 230 11.56 5.21 11.40
C ASP A 230 11.31 3.91 12.17
N ALA A 231 12.08 2.88 11.85
CA ALA A 231 11.99 1.56 12.49
C ALA A 231 12.22 1.60 14.02
N SER A 232 12.85 2.65 14.56
CA SER A 232 13.05 2.81 16.00
C SER A 232 11.78 3.26 16.72
N ARG A 233 10.91 4.01 16.02
CA ARG A 233 9.66 4.54 16.54
C ARG A 233 8.48 3.65 16.17
N ASN A 234 8.41 3.20 14.92
CA ASN A 234 7.31 2.43 14.36
C ASN A 234 7.86 1.18 13.64
N PRO A 235 8.19 0.10 14.38
CA PRO A 235 8.74 -1.11 13.77
C PRO A 235 7.82 -1.76 12.73
N ALA A 236 6.50 -1.51 12.81
CA ALA A 236 5.52 -2.02 11.85
C ALA A 236 5.75 -1.46 10.43
N ASP A 237 6.35 -0.27 10.30
CA ASP A 237 6.65 0.35 9.01
C ASP A 237 8.03 -0.07 8.45
N THR A 238 8.72 -1.00 9.12
CA THR A 238 10.06 -1.44 8.70
C THR A 238 10.00 -2.09 7.32
N GLY A 239 10.82 -1.58 6.40
CA GLY A 239 10.91 -2.10 5.04
C GLY A 239 9.92 -1.45 4.07
N ASP A 240 9.10 -0.49 4.53
CA ASP A 240 8.32 0.35 3.64
C ASP A 240 9.24 1.15 2.69
N THR A 241 8.92 1.14 1.40
CA THR A 241 9.71 1.83 0.37
C THR A 241 8.92 2.93 -0.35
N HIS A 242 7.71 3.25 0.10
CA HIS A 242 6.82 4.15 -0.60
C HIS A 242 7.38 5.58 -0.73
N HIS A 243 8.14 6.03 0.29
CA HIS A 243 8.88 7.30 0.27
C HIS A 243 9.86 7.45 -0.92
N THR A 244 10.26 6.34 -1.56
CA THR A 244 11.16 6.35 -2.72
C THR A 244 10.46 6.61 -4.05
N TYR A 245 9.11 6.50 -4.11
CA TYR A 245 8.35 6.73 -5.33
C TYR A 245 8.01 8.22 -5.51
N ALA A 246 8.75 8.89 -6.38
CA ALA A 246 8.52 10.29 -6.71
C ALA A 246 7.09 10.57 -7.25
N GLN A 247 6.42 9.57 -7.80
CA GLN A 247 5.03 9.65 -8.30
C GLN A 247 4.01 9.93 -7.19
N LEU A 248 4.34 9.60 -5.93
CA LEU A 248 3.48 9.83 -4.77
C LEU A 248 3.67 11.24 -4.19
N ALA A 249 4.74 11.96 -4.58
CA ALA A 249 5.00 13.33 -4.16
C ALA A 249 4.31 14.35 -5.08
N VAL A 250 3.10 14.76 -4.71
CA VAL A 250 2.31 15.76 -5.45
C VAL A 250 2.18 17.05 -4.63
N SER A 251 2.65 18.17 -5.17
CA SER A 251 2.62 19.45 -4.44
C SER A 251 1.20 19.97 -4.23
N ARG A 252 1.02 20.77 -3.17
CA ARG A 252 -0.26 21.43 -2.88
C ARG A 252 -0.77 22.25 -4.05
N GLU A 253 0.11 22.95 -4.76
CA GLU A 253 -0.25 23.77 -5.93
C GLU A 253 -0.87 22.92 -7.05
N VAL A 254 -0.33 21.72 -7.28
CA VAL A 254 -0.88 20.77 -8.25
C VAL A 254 -2.26 20.31 -7.82
N VAL A 255 -2.43 19.90 -6.55
CA VAL A 255 -3.73 19.48 -6.01
C VAL A 255 -4.75 20.61 -6.11
N ALA A 256 -4.41 21.83 -5.68
CA ALA A 256 -5.26 23.00 -5.84
C ALA A 256 -5.57 23.30 -7.32
N GLY A 257 -4.60 23.09 -8.21
CA GLY A 257 -4.77 23.17 -9.66
C GLY A 257 -5.83 22.18 -10.17
N ASN A 258 -5.83 20.95 -9.66
CA ASN A 258 -6.83 19.94 -9.98
C ASN A 258 -8.22 20.38 -9.51
N PHE A 259 -8.39 20.84 -8.27
CA PHE A 259 -9.67 21.40 -7.82
C PHE A 259 -10.19 22.54 -8.71
N ARG A 260 -9.30 23.45 -9.16
CA ARG A 260 -9.68 24.55 -10.07
C ARG A 260 -10.18 24.04 -11.42
N ARG A 261 -9.55 23.00 -12.00
CA ARG A 261 -9.97 22.41 -13.28
C ARG A 261 -11.40 21.89 -13.25
N TYR A 262 -11.86 21.41 -12.09
CA TYR A 262 -13.23 20.96 -11.88
C TYR A 262 -14.20 22.09 -11.45
N GLY A 263 -13.72 23.32 -11.24
CA GLY A 263 -14.54 24.40 -10.71
C GLY A 263 -15.06 24.11 -9.29
N LEU A 264 -14.23 23.43 -8.49
CA LEU A 264 -14.55 22.96 -7.13
C LEU A 264 -13.58 23.49 -6.06
N LEU A 265 -12.69 24.43 -6.41
CA LEU A 265 -11.88 25.15 -5.42
C LEU A 265 -12.64 26.39 -4.92
N ASP A 266 -13.11 26.34 -3.68
CA ASP A 266 -13.77 27.46 -2.98
C ASP A 266 -13.44 27.42 -1.46
N GLU A 267 -14.08 28.27 -0.67
CA GLU A 267 -13.86 28.40 0.78
C GLU A 267 -14.23 27.15 1.60
N GLN A 268 -14.97 26.20 1.01
CA GLN A 268 -15.25 24.92 1.66
C GLN A 268 -14.07 23.95 1.55
N VAL A 269 -13.03 24.24 0.76
CA VAL A 269 -11.83 23.39 0.63
C VAL A 269 -10.70 23.95 1.49
N VAL A 270 -10.25 23.16 2.48
CA VAL A 270 -9.20 23.57 3.42
C VAL A 270 -8.02 22.61 3.31
N PHE A 271 -6.84 23.13 2.95
CA PHE A 271 -5.62 22.34 2.86
C PHE A 271 -4.90 22.30 4.21
N LEU A 272 -4.49 21.12 4.64
CA LEU A 272 -3.62 20.89 5.80
C LEU A 272 -2.30 20.33 5.29
N GLU A 273 -1.35 21.22 5.02
CA GLU A 273 -0.04 20.89 4.43
C GLU A 273 1.00 20.60 5.50
N GLY A 274 1.48 19.35 5.52
CA GLY A 274 2.50 18.87 6.45
C GLY A 274 2.25 17.44 6.91
N TRP A 275 3.13 16.93 7.77
CA TRP A 275 2.96 15.57 8.32
C TRP A 275 1.76 15.50 9.25
N PHE A 276 1.10 14.35 9.29
CA PHE A 276 -0.13 14.18 10.08
C PHE A 276 0.07 14.47 11.58
N LYS A 277 1.16 14.00 12.19
CA LYS A 277 1.54 14.33 13.57
C LYS A 277 1.62 15.84 13.86
N ASP A 278 1.95 16.65 12.87
CA ASP A 278 2.17 18.08 13.03
C ASP A 278 0.89 18.88 12.74
N THR A 279 0.08 18.43 11.78
CA THR A 279 -1.05 19.20 11.25
C THR A 279 -2.40 18.81 11.83
N LEU A 280 -2.65 17.51 12.06
CA LEU A 280 -3.97 17.02 12.47
C LEU A 280 -4.35 17.38 13.91
N PRO A 281 -3.44 17.35 14.92
CA PRO A 281 -3.81 17.69 16.30
C PRO A 281 -4.29 19.14 16.48
N VAL A 282 -3.84 20.06 15.61
CA VAL A 282 -4.19 21.48 15.65
C VAL A 282 -5.13 21.89 14.51
N ALA A 283 -5.64 20.93 13.74
CA ALA A 283 -6.53 21.19 12.62
C ALA A 283 -7.82 21.87 13.12
N PRO A 284 -8.33 22.91 12.44
CA PRO A 284 -9.51 23.67 12.85
C PRO A 284 -10.81 22.91 12.50
N ILE A 285 -10.92 21.68 13.02
CA ILE A 285 -12.01 20.73 12.79
C ILE A 285 -12.75 20.55 14.11
N ASP A 286 -14.05 20.88 14.10
CA ASP A 286 -14.94 20.63 15.24
C ASP A 286 -15.45 19.19 15.20
N ARG A 287 -16.16 18.82 14.12
CA ARG A 287 -16.75 17.50 13.92
C ARG A 287 -16.53 17.00 12.51
N LEU A 288 -16.46 15.68 12.37
CA LEU A 288 -16.36 14.97 11.10
C LEU A 288 -17.59 14.09 10.90
N ALA A 289 -18.18 14.17 9.72
CA ALA A 289 -19.19 13.22 9.29
C ALA A 289 -18.55 12.01 8.58
N VAL A 290 -17.43 12.24 7.89
CA VAL A 290 -16.64 11.20 7.22
C VAL A 290 -15.15 11.46 7.45
N LEU A 291 -14.45 10.44 7.96
CA LEU A 291 -13.00 10.37 8.10
C LEU A 291 -12.48 9.29 7.14
N ARG A 292 -11.72 9.66 6.11
CA ARG A 292 -11.06 8.72 5.20
C ARG A 292 -9.54 8.68 5.47
N LEU A 293 -9.05 7.50 5.81
CA LEU A 293 -7.64 7.21 6.09
C LEU A 293 -7.03 6.53 4.87
N ASP A 294 -6.00 7.13 4.28
CA ASP A 294 -5.37 6.69 3.03
C ASP A 294 -3.87 7.08 3.04
N GLY A 295 -3.19 6.66 4.11
CA GLY A 295 -1.82 7.08 4.42
C GLY A 295 -0.81 5.93 4.44
N ASP A 296 -1.23 4.73 4.03
CA ASP A 296 -0.51 3.44 3.93
C ASP A 296 0.09 2.88 5.23
N MET A 297 0.84 3.71 5.95
CA MET A 297 1.72 3.33 7.05
C MET A 297 0.96 3.19 8.37
N TYR A 298 1.49 2.34 9.26
CA TYR A 298 1.05 2.24 10.65
C TYR A 298 1.09 3.63 11.30
N GLU A 299 2.22 4.34 11.19
CA GLU A 299 2.39 5.64 11.82
C GLU A 299 1.38 6.69 11.31
N SER A 300 1.17 6.74 9.99
CA SER A 300 0.24 7.66 9.35
C SER A 300 -1.20 7.41 9.82
N THR A 301 -1.59 6.13 9.82
CA THR A 301 -2.91 5.68 10.27
C THR A 301 -3.12 6.04 11.75
N MET A 302 -2.10 5.87 12.58
CA MET A 302 -2.19 6.10 14.02
C MET A 302 -2.20 7.58 14.40
N ASP A 303 -1.36 8.38 13.75
CA ASP A 303 -1.36 9.84 13.92
C ASP A 303 -2.73 10.42 13.55
N ALA A 304 -3.35 9.94 12.47
CA ALA A 304 -4.69 10.36 12.05
C ALA A 304 -5.79 9.92 13.02
N LEU A 305 -5.82 8.65 13.43
CA LEU A 305 -6.83 8.14 14.36
C LEU A 305 -6.78 8.84 15.72
N HIS A 306 -5.59 9.00 16.31
CA HIS A 306 -5.43 9.71 17.57
C HIS A 306 -5.93 11.17 17.49
N ALA A 307 -5.62 11.86 16.40
CA ALA A 307 -5.99 13.26 16.23
C ALA A 307 -7.47 13.48 15.85
N LEU A 308 -8.08 12.54 15.12
CA LEU A 308 -9.35 12.81 14.42
C LEU A 308 -10.51 11.89 14.83
N TYR A 309 -10.27 10.66 15.29
CA TYR A 309 -11.36 9.71 15.51
C TYR A 309 -12.39 10.23 16.52
N HIS A 310 -11.94 10.85 17.61
CA HIS A 310 -12.80 11.45 18.63
C HIS A 310 -13.66 12.63 18.12
N LYS A 311 -13.35 13.15 16.92
CA LYS A 311 -14.13 14.21 16.25
C LYS A 311 -15.17 13.64 15.30
N VAL A 312 -15.15 12.33 15.00
CA VAL A 312 -16.16 11.70 14.15
C VAL A 312 -17.47 11.65 14.93
N SER A 313 -18.51 12.27 14.38
CA SER A 313 -19.81 12.36 15.02
C SER A 313 -20.42 10.97 15.21
N PRO A 314 -21.24 10.77 16.27
CA PRO A 314 -22.10 9.60 16.36
C PRO A 314 -22.94 9.46 15.08
N GLY A 315 -22.96 8.27 14.49
CA GLY A 315 -23.56 8.00 13.19
C GLY A 315 -22.68 8.36 11.98
N GLY A 316 -21.50 8.95 12.17
CA GLY A 316 -20.52 9.21 11.12
C GLY A 316 -19.72 7.98 10.70
N PHE A 317 -18.88 8.14 9.68
CA PHE A 317 -18.20 7.04 9.00
C PHE A 317 -16.69 7.18 9.04
N VAL A 318 -16.01 6.04 9.24
CA VAL A 318 -14.56 5.94 9.07
C VAL A 318 -14.28 4.97 7.93
N ILE A 319 -13.49 5.41 6.95
CA ILE A 319 -13.06 4.63 5.79
C ILE A 319 -11.55 4.40 5.95
N VAL A 320 -11.11 3.17 5.76
CA VAL A 320 -9.70 2.77 5.76
C VAL A 320 -9.37 2.22 4.39
N ASP A 321 -8.59 2.96 3.62
CA ASP A 321 -8.29 2.60 2.24
C ASP A 321 -7.32 1.43 2.14
N ASP A 322 -6.28 1.48 2.97
CA ASP A 322 -5.12 0.60 2.88
C ASP A 322 -5.20 -0.60 3.82
N TYR A 323 -6.40 -1.05 4.19
CA TYR A 323 -6.57 -2.15 5.15
C TYR A 323 -5.95 -3.48 4.68
N VAL A 324 -5.68 -3.64 3.39
CA VAL A 324 -4.90 -4.77 2.85
C VAL A 324 -3.41 -4.71 3.21
N LEU A 325 -2.87 -3.54 3.52
CA LEU A 325 -1.51 -3.39 4.00
C LEU A 325 -1.45 -3.78 5.47
N GLU A 326 -0.58 -4.73 5.79
CA GLU A 326 -0.41 -5.23 7.17
C GLU A 326 -0.14 -4.12 8.20
N PRO A 327 0.72 -3.11 7.92
CA PRO A 327 0.97 -2.03 8.89
C PRO A 327 -0.29 -1.19 9.15
N CYS A 328 -1.07 -0.86 8.12
CA CYS A 328 -2.34 -0.14 8.28
C CYS A 328 -3.36 -0.99 9.05
N ALA A 329 -3.58 -2.25 8.65
CA ALA A 329 -4.50 -3.16 9.33
C ALA A 329 -4.17 -3.30 10.82
N ARG A 330 -2.89 -3.45 11.14
CA ARG A 330 -2.39 -3.53 12.51
C ARG A 330 -2.69 -2.25 13.28
N ALA A 331 -2.45 -1.07 12.71
CA ALA A 331 -2.82 0.20 13.31
C ALA A 331 -4.32 0.28 13.62
N ILE A 332 -5.18 -0.10 12.68
CA ILE A 332 -6.63 -0.15 12.90
C ILE A 332 -6.98 -1.06 14.08
N HIS A 333 -6.40 -2.26 14.15
CA HIS A 333 -6.66 -3.20 15.24
C HIS A 333 -6.17 -2.69 16.60
N ASP A 334 -4.93 -2.21 16.68
CA ASP A 334 -4.33 -1.68 17.91
C ASP A 334 -5.17 -0.52 18.48
N PHE A 335 -5.56 0.44 17.63
CA PHE A 335 -6.37 1.57 18.05
C PHE A 335 -7.77 1.15 18.50
N ARG A 336 -8.42 0.25 17.75
CA ARG A 336 -9.75 -0.23 18.11
C ARG A 336 -9.77 -1.02 19.41
N GLU A 337 -8.75 -1.84 19.67
CA GLU A 337 -8.57 -2.52 20.94
C GLU A 337 -8.37 -1.50 22.08
N GLN A 338 -7.49 -0.52 21.89
CA GLN A 338 -7.22 0.52 22.89
C GLN A 338 -8.47 1.36 23.24
N GLN A 339 -9.31 1.64 22.25
CA GLN A 339 -10.52 2.46 22.43
C GLN A 339 -11.79 1.63 22.72
N GLY A 340 -11.71 0.29 22.73
CA GLY A 340 -12.87 -0.58 22.92
C GLY A 340 -13.92 -0.46 21.80
N ILE A 341 -13.48 -0.28 20.54
CA ILE A 341 -14.38 -0.10 19.39
C ILE A 341 -14.80 -1.46 18.84
N GLU A 342 -16.06 -1.82 19.05
CA GLU A 342 -16.66 -3.08 18.57
C GLU A 342 -17.49 -2.93 17.29
N ALA A 343 -17.64 -1.72 16.75
CA ALA A 343 -18.44 -1.46 15.55
C ALA A 343 -17.95 -2.31 14.35
N PRO A 344 -18.84 -3.04 13.65
CA PRO A 344 -18.43 -3.97 12.60
C PRO A 344 -17.71 -3.24 11.45
N MET A 345 -16.65 -3.86 10.94
CA MET A 345 -15.95 -3.39 9.74
C MET A 345 -16.53 -4.06 8.50
N HIS A 346 -16.85 -3.27 7.50
CA HIS A 346 -17.47 -3.69 6.25
C HIS A 346 -16.45 -3.61 5.11
N PRO A 347 -16.20 -4.71 4.37
CA PRO A 347 -15.28 -4.69 3.23
C PRO A 347 -15.84 -3.92 2.05
N VAL A 348 -14.95 -3.33 1.24
CA VAL A 348 -15.31 -2.62 -0.01
C VAL A 348 -14.94 -3.45 -1.24
N ASP A 349 -13.65 -3.72 -1.43
CA ASP A 349 -13.10 -4.24 -2.70
C ASP A 349 -11.92 -5.21 -2.51
N GLY A 350 -11.72 -5.72 -1.30
CA GLY A 350 -10.56 -6.53 -0.92
C GLY A 350 -9.32 -5.71 -0.56
N ALA A 351 -9.35 -4.38 -0.72
CA ALA A 351 -8.34 -3.46 -0.21
C ALA A 351 -8.84 -2.70 1.03
N ALA A 352 -10.00 -2.07 0.90
CA ALA A 352 -10.52 -1.15 1.89
C ALA A 352 -11.61 -1.74 2.78
N VAL A 353 -11.76 -1.15 3.97
CA VAL A 353 -12.88 -1.39 4.89
C VAL A 353 -13.46 -0.06 5.38
N TRP A 354 -14.66 -0.09 5.93
CA TRP A 354 -15.23 1.06 6.64
C TRP A 354 -16.07 0.61 7.84
N TRP A 355 -16.33 1.50 8.78
CA TRP A 355 -17.33 1.28 9.83
C TRP A 355 -18.09 2.56 10.15
N ARG A 356 -19.25 2.38 10.78
CA ARG A 356 -20.07 3.47 11.30
C ARG A 356 -19.82 3.66 12.79
N VAL A 357 -19.60 4.90 13.22
CA VAL A 357 -19.48 5.24 14.65
C VAL A 357 -20.87 5.10 15.30
N PRO A 358 -21.03 4.33 16.39
CA PRO A 358 -22.32 4.15 17.06
C PRO A 358 -22.95 5.49 17.52
N VAL A 359 -24.28 5.54 17.55
CA VAL A 359 -25.08 6.71 18.00
C VAL A 359 -25.18 6.75 19.52
#